data_AF-A0A2U3P5J7-F1
#
_entry.id   AF-A0A2U3P5J7-F1
#
_cell.length_a   1.000
_cell.length_b   1.000
_cell.length_c   1.000
_cell.angle_alpha   90.00
_cell.angle_beta   90.00
_cell.angle_gamma   90.00
#
_symmetry.space_group_name_H-M   'P 1'
#
loop_
_entity.id
_entity.type
_entity.pdbx_description
1 polymer ?
#
loop_
_entity_poly.entity_id
_entity_poly.type
_entity_poly.pdbx_seq_one_letter_code
_entity_poly.pdbx_strand_id
1 'polypeptide(L)' 'MRVIAAGLLACGALLTAPAGVASADEIQVNGGYSTLSACSADGPYAEVAHNNQLWTHWDCRQRGDGLYYLYLTN' A
#
# COMPACT_ATOMS: atom_id res chain seq x y z
N MET A 1 13.44 34.10 4.34
CA MET A 1 14.70 33.49 3.85
C MET A 1 14.49 31.99 3.78
N ARG A 2 14.81 31.38 2.63
CA ARG A 2 14.68 29.94 2.36
C ARG A 2 15.70 29.15 3.21
N VAL A 3 15.26 28.07 3.85
CA VAL A 3 16.13 26.93 4.15
C VAL A 3 15.54 25.72 3.45
N ILE A 4 16.24 25.32 2.39
CA ILE A 4 16.04 24.12 1.61
C ILE A 4 16.73 23.00 2.40
N ALA A 5 15.99 21.97 2.78
CA ALA A 5 16.51 20.65 3.08
C ALA A 5 15.66 19.68 2.23
N ALA A 6 16.02 19.40 0.98
CA ALA A 6 17.10 18.52 0.54
C ALA A 6 17.06 17.15 1.24
N GLY A 7 16.61 16.15 0.47
CA GLY A 7 17.01 14.76 0.64
C GLY A 7 16.04 13.90 1.45
N LEU A 8 15.22 13.12 0.75
CA LEU A 8 15.21 11.65 0.80
C LEU A 8 14.13 11.13 -0.16
N LEU A 9 14.37 11.26 -1.47
CA LEU A 9 13.85 10.31 -2.46
C LEU A 9 14.67 9.03 -2.31
N ALA A 10 14.50 8.33 -1.19
CA ALA A 10 15.04 6.99 -1.05
C ALA A 10 13.97 6.04 -1.59
N CYS A 11 14.30 5.37 -2.69
CA CYS A 11 13.75 4.07 -3.02
C CYS A 11 13.94 3.13 -1.83
N GLY A 12 13.06 3.24 -0.83
CA GLY A 12 13.04 2.40 0.35
C GLY A 12 12.43 1.07 -0.03
N ALA A 13 13.26 0.03 0.05
CA ALA A 13 12.92 -1.36 -0.21
C ALA A 13 11.48 -1.70 0.21
N LEU A 14 10.70 -2.18 -0.75
CA LEU A 14 9.42 -2.85 -0.53
C LEU A 14 9.71 -4.10 0.32
N LEU A 15 9.66 -3.97 1.64
CA LEU A 15 9.74 -5.09 2.57
C LEU A 15 8.49 -5.93 2.36
N THR A 16 8.65 -7.07 1.71
CA THR A 16 7.56 -8.00 1.41
C THR A 16 7.13 -8.71 2.69
N ALA A 17 6.21 -8.12 3.45
CA ALA A 17 5.58 -8.77 4.59
C ALA A 17 4.45 -9.69 4.10
N PRO A 18 4.43 -10.99 4.45
CA PRO A 18 3.30 -11.86 4.14
C PRO A 18 2.11 -11.43 4.99
N ALA A 19 1.08 -10.89 4.36
CA ALA A 19 -0.14 -10.48 5.03
C ALA A 19 -0.94 -11.70 5.47
N GLY A 20 -1.16 -11.84 6.78
CA GLY A 20 -2.03 -12.84 7.37
C GLY A 20 -3.48 -12.62 6.94
N VAL A 21 -4.08 -13.68 6.39
CA VAL A 21 -5.43 -13.75 5.85
C VAL A 21 -6.48 -13.89 6.95
N ALA A 22 -7.57 -13.13 6.89
CA ALA A 22 -8.76 -13.35 7.69
C ALA A 22 -10.04 -12.93 6.93
N SER A 23 -10.48 -13.85 6.06
CA SER A 23 -11.88 -14.21 5.73
C SER A 23 -12.92 -13.11 5.41
N ALA A 24 -12.94 -12.72 4.13
CA ALA A 24 -14.08 -12.54 3.19
C ALA A 24 -13.49 -11.76 2.02
N ASP A 25 -12.91 -12.48 1.05
CA ASP A 25 -11.98 -12.00 0.01
C ASP A 25 -11.40 -10.60 0.31
N GLU A 26 -10.39 -10.56 1.19
CA GLU A 26 -9.53 -9.40 1.41
C GLU A 26 -8.09 -9.88 1.20
N ILE A 27 -7.35 -9.22 0.32
CA ILE A 27 -5.91 -9.43 0.16
C ILE A 27 -5.17 -8.13 0.41
N GLN A 28 -4.01 -8.23 1.04
CA GLN A 28 -3.07 -7.11 1.07
C GLN A 28 -2.21 -7.17 -0.18
N VAL A 29 -2.15 -6.07 -0.90
CA VAL A 29 -1.17 -5.91 -1.98
C VAL A 29 0.20 -5.83 -1.33
N ASN A 30 1.13 -6.63 -1.82
CA ASN A 30 2.47 -6.73 -1.27
C ASN A 30 3.20 -5.38 -1.38
N GLY A 31 3.35 -4.68 -0.26
CA GLY A 31 3.98 -3.36 -0.18
C GLY A 31 3.48 -2.53 0.99
N GLY A 32 4.32 -1.64 1.49
CA GLY A 32 3.97 -0.65 2.52
C GLY A 32 4.38 0.75 2.04
N TYR A 33 3.46 1.69 2.14
CA TYR A 33 3.61 3.09 1.74
C TYR A 33 3.93 3.96 2.95
N SER A 34 4.83 4.94 2.81
CA SER A 34 5.15 5.86 3.90
C SER A 34 4.07 6.92 4.15
N THR A 35 3.17 7.15 3.18
CA THR A 35 2.10 8.14 3.29
C THR A 35 0.78 7.60 2.74
N LEU A 36 -0.35 8.11 3.27
CA LEU A 36 -1.68 7.80 2.76
C LEU A 36 -1.82 8.20 1.30
N SER A 37 -1.22 9.34 0.91
CA SER A 37 -1.28 9.87 -0.46
C SER A 37 -0.67 8.92 -1.48
N ALA A 38 0.47 8.28 -1.16
CA ALA A 38 1.11 7.30 -2.04
C ALA A 38 0.22 6.05 -2.18
N CYS A 39 -0.28 5.53 -1.05
CA CYS A 39 -1.19 4.39 -1.08
C CYS A 39 -2.47 4.68 -1.90
N SER A 40 -3.06 5.87 -1.76
CA SER A 40 -4.26 6.27 -2.53
C SER A 40 -3.99 6.54 -4.01
N ALA A 41 -2.74 6.90 -4.35
CA ALA A 41 -2.34 7.10 -5.73
C ALA A 41 -2.21 5.74 -6.44
N ASP A 42 -1.64 4.75 -5.76
CA ASP A 42 -1.44 3.40 -6.31
C ASP A 42 -2.67 2.50 -6.18
N GLY A 43 -3.56 2.74 -5.20
CA GLY A 43 -4.81 2.00 -4.99
C GLY A 43 -5.64 1.73 -6.26
N PRO A 44 -6.00 2.75 -7.07
CA PRO A 44 -6.77 2.54 -8.30
C PRO A 44 -5.98 1.86 -9.43
N TYR A 45 -4.64 1.81 -9.34
CA TYR A 45 -3.77 1.15 -10.31
C TYR A 45 -3.19 -0.17 -9.77
N ALA A 46 -3.68 -0.64 -8.62
CA ALA A 46 -3.16 -1.83 -8.00
C ALA A 46 -3.56 -3.06 -8.80
N GLU A 47 -2.58 -3.67 -9.45
CA GLU A 47 -2.76 -4.91 -10.20
C GLU A 47 -2.23 -6.09 -9.39
N VAL A 48 -3.07 -7.10 -9.19
CA VAL A 48 -2.64 -8.37 -8.59
C VAL A 48 -2.54 -9.45 -9.65
N ALA A 49 -1.49 -10.25 -9.55
CA ALA A 49 -1.18 -11.31 -10.52
C ALA A 49 -2.29 -12.38 -10.65
N HIS A 50 -3.15 -12.50 -9.63
CA HIS A 50 -4.25 -13.44 -9.59
C HIS A 50 -5.56 -12.75 -9.26
N ASN A 51 -6.59 -13.05 -10.05
CA ASN A 51 -7.95 -12.60 -9.80
C ASN A 51 -8.14 -11.08 -9.75
N ASN A 52 -7.33 -10.32 -10.51
CA ASN A 52 -7.37 -8.85 -10.49
C ASN A 52 -8.78 -8.27 -10.65
N GLN A 53 -9.56 -8.86 -11.57
CA GLN A 53 -10.94 -8.46 -11.85
C GLN A 53 -11.94 -8.74 -10.71
N LEU A 54 -11.58 -9.54 -9.71
CA LEU A 54 -12.45 -9.81 -8.57
C LEU A 54 -12.39 -8.71 -7.52
N TRP A 55 -11.36 -7.86 -7.51
CA TRP A 55 -11.21 -6.81 -6.51
C TRP A 55 -11.88 -5.53 -6.99
N THR A 56 -13.00 -5.17 -6.36
CA THR A 56 -13.80 -3.99 -6.72
C THR A 56 -13.57 -2.81 -5.78
N HIS A 57 -13.00 -3.09 -4.61
CA HIS A 57 -12.74 -2.11 -3.57
C HIS A 57 -11.28 -2.15 -3.17
N TRP A 58 -10.74 -0.98 -2.85
CA TRP A 58 -9.40 -0.82 -2.31
C TRP A 58 -9.47 0.09 -1.09
N ASP A 59 -8.61 -0.17 -0.12
CA ASP A 59 -8.53 0.59 1.13
C ASP A 59 -7.09 0.71 1.61
N CYS A 60 -6.74 1.88 2.12
CA CYS A 60 -5.41 2.20 2.59
C CYS A 60 -5.40 2.33 4.11
N ARG A 61 -4.83 1.35 4.81
CA ARG A 61 -4.83 1.31 6.28
C ARG A 61 -3.42 1.49 6.83
N GLN A 62 -3.24 2.41 7.77
CA GLN A 62 -2.00 2.52 8.51
C GLN A 62 -1.90 1.40 9.55
N ARG A 63 -0.76 0.73 9.63
CA ARG A 63 -0.47 -0.25 10.69
C ARG A 63 0.47 0.35 11.74
N GLY A 64 0.65 -0.39 12.85
CA GLY A 64 1.39 0.08 14.04
C GLY A 64 2.88 0.33 13.80
N ASP A 65 3.39 -0.01 12.63
CA ASP A 65 4.72 0.31 12.11
C ASP A 65 4.81 1.70 11.46
N GLY A 66 3.69 2.44 11.37
CA GLY A 66 3.63 3.78 10.79
C GLY A 66 3.53 3.80 9.27
N LEU A 67 3.51 2.64 8.62
CA LEU A 67 3.31 2.49 7.18
C LEU A 67 1.84 2.25 6.85
N TYR A 68 1.44 2.68 5.65
CA TYR A 68 0.14 2.45 5.05
C TYR A 68 0.21 1.22 4.16
N TYR A 69 -0.77 0.34 4.27
CA TYR A 69 -0.86 -0.86 3.47
C TYR A 69 -2.13 -0.81 2.64
N LEU A 70 -2.01 -1.25 1.40
CA LEU A 70 -3.14 -1.35 0.48
C LEU A 70 -3.80 -2.71 0.63
N TYR A 71 -5.09 -2.68 0.91
CA TYR A 71 -5.97 -3.82 0.98
C TYR A 71 -6.94 -3.77 -0.19
N LEU A 72 -7.17 -4.90 -0.82
CA LEU A 72 -8.16 -5.08 -1.87
C LEU A 72 -9.25 -6.00 -1.33
N THR A 73 -10.50 -5.61 -1.55
CA THR A 73 -11.69 -6.37 -1.11
C THR A 73 -12.71 -6.53 -2.24
N ASN A 74 -13.56 -7.56 -2.13
CA ASN A 74 -14.74 -7.75 -2.96
C ASN A 74 -16.03 -7.79 -2.13
#